data_AF-A0AAX3NPM4-F1
#
_entry.id   AF-A0AAX3NPM4-F1
#
_cell.length_a   1.000
_cell.length_b   1.000
_cell.length_c   1.000
_cell.angle_alpha   90.00
_cell.angle_beta   90.00
_cell.angle_gamma   90.00
#
_symmetry.space_group_name_H-M   'P 1'
#
loop_
_entity.id
_entity.type
_entity.pdbx_description
1 polymer ?
#
loop_
_entity_poly.entity_id
_entity_poly.type
_entity_poly.pdbx_seq_one_letter_code
_entity_poly.pdbx_strand_id
1 'polypeptide(L)'
;MASKENEFDATASMLGYLYQARYALLLSLQKIREVNDPDECFVSIEKLDDIAFETGGNPVDILQTKYHGSEGNLTDRSADLWKTIRVWAEGITKGGLDPATTNFTLITTQSAPDTGLVATLLPTSSRDIKAVRTQLDGIAAETSNAANLSAYAAYNALLDWQKDQLIGSI
;
A
#
# COMPACT_ATOMS: atom_id res chain seq x y z
N MET A 1 2.72 -8.56 37.03
CA MET A 1 2.89 -7.10 37.15
C MET A 1 2.61 -6.51 35.78
N ALA A 2 1.55 -5.72 35.62
CA ALA A 2 1.32 -4.98 34.39
C ALA A 2 2.43 -3.94 34.25
N SER A 3 3.27 -4.05 33.22
CA SER A 3 4.23 -3.01 32.87
C SER A 3 3.43 -1.74 32.59
N LYS A 4 3.75 -0.65 33.31
CA LYS A 4 3.31 0.69 32.91
C LYS A 4 3.79 0.90 31.48
N GLU A 5 2.86 0.98 30.53
CA GLU A 5 3.17 1.47 29.19
C GLU A 5 3.75 2.87 29.35
N ASN A 6 4.97 3.06 28.85
CA ASN A 6 5.62 4.34 28.83
C ASN A 6 4.92 5.18 27.76
N GLU A 7 4.40 6.35 28.10
CA GLU A 7 3.65 7.22 27.18
C GLU A 7 4.50 7.67 25.97
N PHE A 8 5.82 7.54 26.07
CA PHE A 8 6.80 7.79 25.01
C PHE A 8 7.45 6.52 24.46
N ASP A 9 6.81 5.36 24.59
CA ASP A 9 7.32 4.10 24.04
C ASP A 9 7.39 4.17 22.51
N ALA A 10 8.61 4.08 21.96
CA ALA A 10 8.89 4.12 20.53
C ALA A 10 9.11 2.72 19.93
N THR A 11 8.90 1.65 20.70
CA THR A 11 9.16 0.27 20.27
C THR A 11 8.38 -0.09 19.01
N ALA A 12 7.10 0.24 18.95
CA ALA A 12 6.26 -0.03 17.77
C ALA A 12 6.79 0.68 16.52
N SER A 13 7.15 1.97 16.63
CA SER A 13 7.73 2.74 15.53
C SER A 13 9.07 2.15 15.08
N MET A 14 9.97 1.81 16.02
CA MET A 14 11.26 1.18 15.72
C MET A 14 11.08 -0.15 14.99
N LEU A 15 10.13 -0.98 15.40
CA LEU A 15 9.82 -2.25 14.73
C LEU A 15 9.30 -2.01 13.30
N GLY A 16 8.48 -0.99 13.10
CA GLY A 16 8.05 -0.55 11.76
C GLY A 16 9.24 -0.20 10.86
N TYR A 17 10.11 0.70 11.30
CA TYR A 17 11.30 1.09 10.53
C TYR A 17 12.24 -0.08 10.24
N LEU A 18 12.43 -0.98 11.21
CA LEU A 18 13.25 -2.17 11.00
C LEU A 18 12.62 -3.13 9.98
N TYR A 19 11.28 -3.25 9.97
CA TYR A 19 10.56 -4.05 9.01
C TYR A 19 10.71 -3.50 7.58
N GLN A 20 10.56 -2.18 7.41
CA GLN A 20 10.80 -1.47 6.15
C GLN A 20 12.22 -1.71 5.62
N ALA A 21 13.24 -1.48 6.45
CA ALA A 21 14.64 -1.66 6.04
C ALA A 21 14.95 -3.11 5.62
N ARG A 22 14.38 -4.09 6.32
CA ARG A 22 14.55 -5.52 5.99
C ARG A 22 13.88 -5.88 4.66
N TYR A 23 12.65 -5.41 4.44
CA TYR A 23 11.95 -5.64 3.18
C TYR A 23 12.62 -4.91 2.01
N ALA A 24 13.08 -3.67 2.20
CA ALA A 24 13.79 -2.93 1.17
C ALA A 24 15.05 -3.68 0.70
N LEU A 25 15.84 -4.24 1.64
CA LEU A 25 16.99 -5.06 1.30
C LEU A 25 16.60 -6.34 0.55
N LEU A 26 15.59 -7.07 1.04
CA LEU A 26 15.12 -8.29 0.38
C LEU A 26 14.67 -8.03 -1.06
N LEU A 27 13.82 -7.02 -1.25
CA LEU A 27 13.28 -6.65 -2.56
C LEU A 27 14.39 -6.16 -3.49
N SER A 28 15.37 -5.42 -2.98
CA SER A 28 16.53 -4.98 -3.77
C SER A 28 17.35 -6.17 -4.28
N LEU A 29 17.57 -7.19 -3.44
CA LEU A 29 18.27 -8.42 -3.83
C LEU A 29 17.49 -9.29 -4.84
N GLN A 30 16.17 -9.15 -4.89
CA GLN A 30 15.33 -9.79 -5.90
C GLN A 30 15.40 -9.01 -7.21
N LYS A 31 15.15 -7.69 -7.16
CA LYS A 31 15.16 -6.79 -8.33
C LYS A 31 16.49 -6.72 -9.06
N ILE A 32 17.62 -6.83 -8.37
CA ILE A 32 18.94 -6.82 -9.02
C ILE A 32 19.10 -7.96 -10.05
N ARG A 33 18.27 -9.01 -9.98
CA ARG A 33 18.26 -10.12 -10.95
C ARG A 33 17.37 -9.85 -12.16
N GLU A 34 16.54 -8.81 -12.11
CA GLU A 34 15.53 -8.45 -13.12
C GLU A 34 15.99 -7.26 -13.97
N VAL A 35 16.86 -6.41 -13.44
CA VAL A 35 17.40 -5.23 -14.14
C VAL A 35 18.65 -5.59 -14.96
N ASN A 36 18.81 -4.91 -16.09
CA ASN A 36 20.00 -5.07 -16.95
C ASN A 36 21.25 -4.46 -16.31
N ASP A 37 21.09 -3.31 -15.66
CA ASP A 37 22.14 -2.61 -14.93
C ASP A 37 21.68 -2.30 -13.50
N PRO A 38 22.34 -2.88 -12.47
CA PRO A 38 22.06 -2.58 -11.07
C PRO A 38 22.14 -1.09 -10.71
N ASP A 39 22.97 -0.31 -11.41
CA ASP A 39 23.14 1.12 -11.14
C ASP A 39 21.92 1.95 -11.57
N GLU A 40 21.00 1.37 -12.35
CA GLU A 40 19.72 1.98 -12.72
C GLU A 40 18.58 1.70 -11.72
N CYS A 41 18.85 0.87 -10.70
CA CYS A 41 17.87 0.47 -9.69
C CYS A 41 18.08 1.25 -8.38
N PHE A 42 17.29 2.31 -8.18
CA PHE A 42 17.33 3.11 -6.96
C PHE A 42 16.24 2.67 -6.00
N VAL A 43 16.65 2.35 -4.76
CA VAL A 43 15.72 2.11 -3.66
C VAL A 43 15.73 3.30 -2.70
N SER A 44 14.55 3.72 -2.27
CA SER A 44 14.38 4.74 -1.22
C SER A 44 13.46 4.24 -0.12
N ILE A 45 13.68 4.74 1.09
CA ILE A 45 12.89 4.44 2.28
C ILE A 45 12.39 5.79 2.82
N GLU A 46 11.08 5.89 3.13
CA GLU A 46 10.44 7.10 3.70
C GLU A 46 10.51 8.36 2.80
N LYS A 47 10.76 8.19 1.50
CA LYS A 47 10.84 9.30 0.53
C LYS A 47 9.52 9.50 -0.21
N LEU A 48 9.04 8.44 -0.87
CA LEU A 48 7.83 8.45 -1.68
C LEU A 48 6.68 7.69 -0.99
N ASP A 49 7.03 6.60 -0.33
CA ASP A 49 6.25 5.81 0.62
C ASP A 49 7.27 5.10 1.54
N ASP A 50 6.85 4.11 2.32
CA ASP A 50 7.73 3.34 3.20
C ASP A 50 8.94 2.77 2.44
N ILE A 51 8.71 2.19 1.26
CA ILE A 51 9.75 1.72 0.33
C ILE A 51 9.32 2.10 -1.09
N ALA A 52 10.26 2.60 -1.88
CA ALA A 52 10.01 2.84 -3.30
C ALA A 52 11.21 2.46 -4.17
N PHE A 53 10.92 1.98 -5.37
CA PHE A 53 11.90 1.76 -6.43
C PHE A 53 11.72 2.81 -7.53
N GLU A 54 12.82 3.39 -7.97
CA GLU A 54 12.87 4.39 -9.04
C GLU A 54 13.78 3.91 -10.17
N THR A 55 13.37 4.15 -11.42
CA THR A 55 14.17 3.91 -12.63
C THR A 55 14.16 5.17 -13.48
N GLY A 56 15.35 5.68 -13.84
CA GLY A 56 15.48 6.95 -14.56
C GLY A 56 14.83 8.14 -13.83
N GLY A 57 14.75 8.10 -12.50
CA GLY A 57 14.12 9.13 -11.67
C GLY A 57 12.59 9.05 -11.58
N ASN A 58 11.96 8.02 -12.16
CA ASN A 58 10.50 7.82 -12.08
C ASN A 58 10.18 6.68 -11.11
N PRO A 59 9.16 6.82 -10.24
CA PRO A 59 8.71 5.74 -9.37
C PRO A 59 8.09 4.59 -10.18
N VAL A 60 8.66 3.40 -10.06
CA VAL A 60 8.17 2.19 -10.74
C VAL A 60 7.45 1.26 -9.77
N ASP A 61 7.84 1.24 -8.50
CA ASP A 61 7.13 0.52 -7.45
C ASP A 61 7.05 1.36 -6.18
N ILE A 62 5.85 1.44 -5.62
CA ILE A 62 5.53 2.12 -4.37
C ILE A 62 4.98 1.10 -3.40
N LEU A 63 5.68 0.88 -2.29
CA LEU A 63 5.32 -0.13 -1.33
C LEU A 63 5.08 0.51 0.04
N GLN A 64 3.88 0.28 0.56
CA GLN A 64 3.52 0.58 1.94
C GLN A 64 3.68 -0.69 2.77
N THR A 65 4.31 -0.59 3.93
CA THR A 65 4.45 -1.68 4.88
C THR A 65 3.55 -1.48 6.11
N LYS A 66 3.04 -2.58 6.67
CA LYS A 66 2.25 -2.60 7.91
C LYS A 66 2.68 -3.76 8.78
N TYR A 67 3.56 -3.48 9.73
CA TYR A 67 4.00 -4.46 10.71
C TYR A 67 3.09 -4.47 11.94
N HIS A 68 2.59 -5.65 12.29
CA HIS A 68 1.86 -5.94 13.51
C HIS A 68 2.56 -7.06 14.28
N GLY A 69 2.84 -6.85 15.57
CA GLY A 69 3.49 -7.84 16.44
C GLY A 69 2.59 -9.00 16.87
N SER A 70 1.27 -8.86 16.67
CA SER A 70 0.27 -9.91 16.87
C SER A 70 -0.49 -10.16 15.58
N GLU A 71 -1.03 -11.36 15.43
CA GLU A 71 -1.89 -11.70 14.29
C GLU A 71 -3.12 -10.78 14.25
N GLY A 72 -3.45 -10.32 13.05
CA GLY A 72 -4.62 -9.47 12.77
C GLY A 72 -5.19 -9.81 11.40
N ASN A 73 -6.33 -9.23 11.05
CA ASN A 73 -7.02 -9.51 9.79
C ASN A 73 -7.18 -8.24 8.97
N LEU A 74 -6.72 -8.27 7.73
CA LEU A 74 -6.94 -7.19 6.78
C LEU A 74 -8.35 -7.35 6.19
N THR A 75 -9.29 -6.53 6.66
CA THR A 75 -10.69 -6.54 6.18
C THR A 75 -10.92 -5.50 5.10
N ASP A 76 -12.01 -5.66 4.34
CA ASP A 76 -12.46 -4.73 3.29
C ASP A 76 -12.63 -3.28 3.76
N ARG A 77 -12.79 -3.05 5.08
CA ARG A 77 -12.94 -1.72 5.70
C ARG A 77 -11.81 -1.39 6.68
N SER A 78 -10.74 -2.18 6.69
CA SER A 78 -9.61 -1.97 7.59
C SER A 78 -8.97 -0.59 7.37
N ALA A 79 -8.60 0.05 8.47
CA ALA A 79 -7.94 1.35 8.41
C ALA A 79 -6.59 1.27 7.70
N ASP A 80 -5.87 0.15 7.82
CA ASP A 80 -4.59 -0.06 7.15
C ASP A 80 -4.74 -0.04 5.63
N LEU A 81 -5.72 -0.76 5.08
CA LEU A 81 -6.02 -0.75 3.65
C LEU A 81 -6.38 0.66 3.18
N TRP A 82 -7.36 1.29 3.82
CA TRP A 82 -7.90 2.57 3.34
C TRP A 82 -6.93 3.73 3.53
N LYS A 83 -6.15 3.76 4.62
CA LYS A 83 -5.06 4.76 4.76
C LYS A 83 -3.99 4.58 3.69
N THR A 84 -3.68 3.34 3.31
CA THR A 84 -2.73 3.06 2.23
C THR A 84 -3.27 3.55 0.88
N ILE A 85 -4.49 3.17 0.52
CA ILE A 85 -5.17 3.66 -0.70
C ILE A 85 -5.23 5.19 -0.71
N ARG A 86 -5.46 5.83 0.44
CA ARG A 86 -5.48 7.29 0.57
C ARG A 86 -4.14 7.91 0.17
N VAL A 87 -3.02 7.41 0.71
CA VAL A 87 -1.68 7.93 0.40
C VAL A 87 -1.42 7.86 -1.10
N TRP A 88 -1.72 6.72 -1.72
CA TRP A 88 -1.55 6.53 -3.16
C TRP A 88 -2.46 7.44 -3.98
N ALA A 89 -3.75 7.52 -3.62
CA ALA A 89 -4.71 8.38 -4.31
C ALA A 89 -4.34 9.87 -4.22
N GLU A 90 -3.85 10.33 -3.06
CA GLU A 90 -3.35 11.69 -2.91
C GLU A 90 -2.08 11.93 -3.75
N GLY A 91 -1.15 10.96 -3.80
CA GLY A 91 0.05 11.04 -4.63
C GLY A 91 -0.28 11.13 -6.12
N ILE A 92 -1.24 10.34 -6.59
CA ILE A 92 -1.76 10.36 -7.95
C ILE A 92 -2.43 11.71 -8.26
N THR A 93 -3.31 12.18 -7.38
CA THR A 93 -4.05 13.44 -7.57
C THR A 93 -3.11 14.66 -7.62
N LYS A 94 -2.03 14.63 -6.84
CA LYS A 94 -1.00 15.69 -6.82
C LYS A 94 -0.02 15.59 -8.00
N GLY A 95 -0.12 14.55 -8.84
CA GLY A 95 0.78 14.32 -9.97
C GLY A 95 2.18 13.82 -9.58
N GLY A 96 2.36 13.36 -8.34
CA GLY A 96 3.63 12.80 -7.87
C GLY A 96 3.80 11.31 -8.20
N LEU A 97 2.70 10.61 -8.46
CA LEU A 97 2.65 9.19 -8.83
C LEU A 97 1.80 9.03 -10.09
N ASP A 98 2.26 8.23 -11.06
CA ASP A 98 1.49 7.92 -12.27
C ASP A 98 0.98 6.47 -12.19
N PRO A 99 -0.33 6.25 -12.00
CA PRO A 99 -0.85 4.90 -11.85
C PRO A 99 -0.70 4.06 -13.11
N ALA A 100 -0.46 4.66 -14.29
CA ALA A 100 -0.24 3.91 -15.52
C ALA A 100 1.17 3.29 -15.62
N THR A 101 2.13 3.75 -14.82
CA THR A 101 3.53 3.31 -14.87
C THR A 101 4.10 2.86 -13.53
N THR A 102 3.34 3.02 -12.45
CA THR A 102 3.76 2.70 -11.09
C THR A 102 2.96 1.52 -10.55
N ASN A 103 3.64 0.50 -10.03
CA ASN A 103 3.00 -0.56 -9.25
C ASN A 103 2.85 -0.13 -7.79
N PHE A 104 1.76 -0.55 -7.16
CA PHE A 104 1.48 -0.23 -5.76
C PHE A 104 1.39 -1.53 -4.97
N THR A 105 1.95 -1.58 -3.76
CA THR A 105 1.91 -2.83 -2.98
C THR A 105 1.74 -2.54 -1.51
N LEU A 106 0.78 -3.21 -0.89
CA LEU A 106 0.64 -3.24 0.57
C LEU A 106 1.27 -4.54 1.10
N ILE A 107 2.37 -4.40 1.84
CA ILE A 107 3.02 -5.50 2.53
C ILE A 107 2.58 -5.48 4.00
N THR A 108 1.84 -6.50 4.44
CA THR A 108 1.35 -6.57 5.83
C THR A 108 1.63 -7.93 6.47
N THR A 109 1.77 -7.94 7.80
CA THR A 109 1.80 -9.19 8.59
C THR A 109 0.43 -9.68 9.01
N GLN A 110 -0.64 -8.96 8.64
CA GLN A 110 -2.02 -9.40 8.85
C GLN A 110 -2.42 -10.48 7.84
N SER A 111 -3.35 -11.35 8.24
CA SER A 111 -3.95 -12.36 7.38
C SER A 111 -5.02 -11.74 6.47
N ALA A 112 -5.04 -12.17 5.20
CA ALA A 112 -6.11 -11.84 4.27
C ALA A 112 -7.25 -12.87 4.38
N PRO A 113 -8.51 -12.47 4.22
CA PRO A 113 -9.64 -13.39 4.17
C PRO A 113 -9.64 -14.19 2.85
N ASP A 114 -10.31 -15.35 2.85
CA ASP A 114 -10.48 -16.19 1.65
C ASP A 114 -11.47 -15.60 0.64
N THR A 115 -12.30 -14.64 1.06
CA THR A 115 -13.35 -14.01 0.24
C THR A 115 -13.47 -12.51 0.56
N GLY A 116 -14.18 -11.76 -0.28
CA GLY A 116 -14.37 -10.32 -0.13
C GLY A 116 -13.40 -9.51 -0.99
N LEU A 117 -13.43 -8.18 -0.83
CA LEU A 117 -12.60 -7.26 -1.62
C LEU A 117 -11.11 -7.56 -1.43
N VAL A 118 -10.64 -7.70 -0.19
CA VAL A 118 -9.22 -7.96 0.08
C VAL A 118 -8.72 -9.22 -0.62
N ALA A 119 -9.53 -10.29 -0.62
CA ALA A 119 -9.18 -11.53 -1.32
C ALA A 119 -8.98 -11.30 -2.83
N THR A 120 -9.77 -10.40 -3.45
CA THR A 120 -9.62 -10.06 -4.87
C THR A 120 -8.37 -9.22 -5.16
N LEU A 121 -7.84 -8.50 -4.17
CA LEU A 121 -6.65 -7.66 -4.26
C LEU A 121 -5.35 -8.43 -4.03
N LEU A 122 -5.41 -9.73 -3.70
CA LEU A 122 -4.22 -10.55 -3.59
C LEU A 122 -3.52 -10.72 -4.95
N PRO A 123 -2.19 -10.95 -4.98
CA PRO A 123 -1.46 -11.19 -6.22
C PRO A 123 -2.04 -12.38 -6.99
N THR A 124 -2.65 -12.11 -8.15
CA THR A 124 -3.24 -13.12 -9.04
C THR A 124 -2.96 -12.77 -10.50
N SER A 125 -2.97 -13.77 -11.37
CA SER A 125 -2.71 -13.58 -12.81
C SER A 125 -3.89 -12.99 -13.58
N SER A 126 -5.07 -12.89 -12.97
CA SER A 126 -6.26 -12.28 -13.59
C SER A 126 -7.20 -11.72 -12.53
N ARG A 127 -7.51 -10.42 -12.65
CA ARG A 127 -8.45 -9.68 -11.79
C ARG A 127 -9.47 -8.97 -12.67
N ASP A 128 -10.75 -9.11 -12.34
CA ASP A 128 -11.79 -8.27 -12.95
C ASP A 128 -11.74 -6.87 -12.31
N ILE A 129 -10.94 -5.99 -12.91
CA ILE A 129 -10.70 -4.62 -12.42
C ILE A 129 -12.01 -3.86 -12.23
N LYS A 130 -12.99 -4.03 -13.14
CA LYS A 130 -14.26 -3.30 -13.07
C LYS A 130 -15.15 -3.80 -11.93
N ALA A 131 -15.19 -5.11 -11.71
CA ALA A 131 -15.90 -5.69 -10.57
C ALA A 131 -15.28 -5.21 -9.24
N VAL A 132 -13.94 -5.20 -9.15
CA VAL A 132 -13.22 -4.72 -7.96
C VAL A 132 -13.45 -3.22 -7.74
N ARG A 133 -13.39 -2.40 -8.79
CA ARG A 133 -13.72 -0.97 -8.69
C ARG A 133 -15.14 -0.76 -8.18
N THR A 134 -16.11 -1.51 -8.68
CA THR A 134 -17.50 -1.42 -8.22
C THR A 134 -17.62 -1.70 -6.71
N GLN A 135 -16.86 -2.67 -6.19
CA GLN A 135 -16.84 -2.96 -4.75
C GLN A 135 -16.17 -1.84 -3.94
N LEU A 136 -15.03 -1.33 -4.41
CA LEU A 136 -14.33 -0.19 -3.78
C LEU A 136 -15.20 1.07 -3.77
N ASP A 137 -15.85 1.41 -4.88
CA ASP A 137 -16.78 2.54 -4.98
C ASP A 137 -17.95 2.38 -3.99
N GLY A 138 -18.48 1.16 -3.86
CA GLY A 138 -19.55 0.85 -2.91
C GLY A 138 -19.13 1.10 -1.45
N ILE A 139 -17.91 0.68 -1.07
CA ILE A 139 -17.38 0.92 0.27
C ILE A 139 -17.03 2.40 0.47
N ALA A 140 -16.45 3.06 -0.54
CA ALA A 140 -16.08 4.47 -0.48
C ALA A 140 -17.29 5.43 -0.48
N ALA A 141 -18.49 4.94 -0.76
CA ALA A 141 -19.74 5.69 -0.58
C ALA A 141 -20.26 5.66 0.88
N GLU A 142 -19.69 4.83 1.74
CA GLU A 142 -20.10 4.72 3.14
C GLU A 142 -19.71 5.96 3.95
N THR A 143 -20.57 6.34 4.89
CA THR A 143 -20.34 7.48 5.80
C THR A 143 -20.25 7.09 7.28
N SER A 144 -20.49 5.82 7.60
CA SER A 144 -20.54 5.30 8.97
C SER A 144 -19.15 5.09 9.59
N ASN A 145 -18.11 4.90 8.79
CA ASN A 145 -16.74 4.71 9.27
C ASN A 145 -15.97 6.04 9.28
N ALA A 146 -16.11 6.79 10.38
CA ALA A 146 -15.48 8.10 10.55
C ALA A 146 -13.95 8.09 10.33
N ALA A 147 -13.27 6.98 10.68
CA ALA A 147 -11.82 6.85 10.51
C ALA A 147 -11.38 6.80 9.04
N ASN A 148 -12.24 6.30 8.15
CA ASN A 148 -11.94 6.12 6.73
C ASN A 148 -12.47 7.23 5.82
N LEU A 149 -13.28 8.18 6.32
CA LEU A 149 -13.88 9.23 5.49
C LEU A 149 -12.86 10.00 4.63
N SER A 150 -11.70 10.34 5.21
CA SER A 150 -10.63 11.02 4.47
C SER A 150 -10.03 10.15 3.36
N ALA A 151 -9.97 8.83 3.57
CA ALA A 151 -9.50 7.88 2.57
C ALA A 151 -10.51 7.69 1.45
N TYR A 152 -11.79 7.56 1.79
CA TYR A 152 -12.88 7.48 0.83
C TYR A 152 -12.92 8.73 -0.06
N ALA A 153 -12.79 9.92 0.53
CA ALA A 153 -12.75 11.17 -0.21
C ALA A 153 -11.56 11.24 -1.19
N ALA A 154 -10.36 10.83 -0.76
CA ALA A 154 -9.19 10.80 -1.63
C ALA A 154 -9.34 9.79 -2.78
N TYR A 155 -9.84 8.58 -2.49
CA TYR A 155 -10.13 7.58 -3.52
C TYR A 155 -11.19 8.06 -4.52
N ASN A 156 -12.26 8.70 -4.05
CA ASN A 156 -13.33 9.23 -4.89
C ASN A 156 -12.90 10.44 -5.74
N ALA A 157 -11.79 11.10 -5.41
CA ALA A 157 -11.23 12.17 -6.22
C ALA A 157 -10.48 11.66 -7.47
N LEU A 158 -10.12 10.36 -7.50
CA LEU A 158 -9.52 9.74 -8.67
C LEU A 158 -10.53 9.59 -9.79
N LEU A 159 -10.06 9.78 -11.03
CA LEU A 159 -10.80 9.43 -12.23
C LEU A 159 -10.95 7.92 -12.34
N ASP A 160 -12.01 7.45 -13.00
CA ASP A 160 -12.30 6.03 -13.21
C ASP A 160 -11.12 5.25 -13.79
N TRP A 161 -10.39 5.84 -14.74
CA TRP A 161 -9.21 5.21 -15.33
C TRP A 161 -8.03 5.16 -14.35
N GLN A 162 -7.86 6.15 -13.46
CA GLN A 162 -6.82 6.14 -12.43
C GLN A 162 -7.12 5.06 -11.38
N LYS A 163 -8.41 4.92 -11.00
CA LYS A 163 -8.86 3.81 -10.14
C LYS A 163 -8.58 2.46 -10.78
N ASP A 164 -8.91 2.31 -12.07
CA ASP A 164 -8.68 1.05 -12.80
C ASP A 164 -7.19 0.71 -12.87
N GLN A 165 -6.32 1.69 -13.16
CA GLN A 165 -4.87 1.49 -13.19
C GLN A 165 -4.32 1.14 -11.80
N LEU A 166 -4.70 1.90 -10.76
CA LEU A 166 -4.33 1.60 -9.38
C LEU A 166 -4.73 0.17 -9.01
N ILE A 167 -6.00 -0.21 -9.22
CA ILE A 167 -6.51 -1.56 -8.93
C ILE A 167 -5.80 -2.62 -9.77
N GLY A 168 -5.46 -2.35 -11.03
CA GLY A 168 -4.77 -3.29 -11.90
C GLY A 168 -3.32 -3.55 -11.47
N SER A 169 -2.73 -2.62 -10.74
CA SER A 169 -1.32 -2.63 -10.34
C SER A 169 -1.07 -3.08 -8.89
N ILE A 170 -2.13 -3.22 -8.07
CA ILE A 170 -2.09 -3.67 -6.67
C ILE A 170 -1.87 -5.18 -6.52
#